data_AF-A0A800JBM0-F1
#
_entry.id   AF-A0A800JBM0-F1
#
_cell.length_a   1.000
_cell.length_b   1.000
_cell.length_c   1.000
_cell.angle_alpha   90.00
_cell.angle_beta   90.00
_cell.angle_gamma   90.00
#
_symmetry.space_group_name_H-M   'P 1'
#
loop_
_entity.id
_entity.type
_entity.pdbx_description
1 polymer ?
#
loop_
_entity_poly.entity_id
_entity_poly.type
_entity_poly.pdbx_seq_one_letter_code
_entity_poly.pdbx_strand_id
1 'polypeptide(L)'
;MNFADYLVLFLYFVGMAGIGFWAMRQVKGQEDYFMGGRKFGKLMQTFAAFGAGTGSADPVNTARGTFANGMSGMWGVMYWLFVTPIYWISAVWYRRMRCLTLGDWFTERYESKSMGVAYAIFGCFYYMVYGAMLFTAIGKVAVPLMGPELFGMQTEYVLVPLVAVIVTFYGVLGGITAAYWTDLIQGICIILLSILLIPFGLNAVVKKFGVTGDTWTDGFRVMHEQLPASTFEIVGGSAASEFPLY
;
A
#
# COMPACT_ATOMS: atom_id res chain seq x y z
N MET A 1 -22.52 -0.38 -7.79
CA MET A 1 -22.33 -1.00 -6.44
C MET A 1 -23.69 -1.35 -5.87
N ASN A 2 -23.79 -2.51 -5.23
CA ASN A 2 -24.99 -2.96 -4.54
C ASN A 2 -24.97 -2.51 -3.07
N PHE A 3 -26.12 -2.56 -2.39
CA PHE A 3 -26.23 -2.23 -0.95
C PHE A 3 -25.23 -3.01 -0.08
N ALA A 4 -24.99 -4.29 -0.42
CA ALA A 4 -24.02 -5.13 0.27
C ALA A 4 -22.59 -4.56 0.21
N ASP A 5 -22.19 -3.98 -0.92
CA ASP A 5 -20.85 -3.40 -1.09
C ASP A 5 -20.64 -2.20 -0.17
N TYR A 6 -21.65 -1.31 -0.10
CA TYR A 6 -21.62 -0.15 0.79
C TYR A 6 -21.62 -0.56 2.26
N LEU A 7 -22.37 -1.60 2.63
CA LEU A 7 -22.40 -2.11 4.00
C LEU A 7 -21.04 -2.66 4.41
N VAL A 8 -20.38 -3.44 3.55
CA VAL A 8 -19.04 -3.99 3.82
C VAL A 8 -18.01 -2.87 3.98
N LEU A 9 -18.03 -1.86 3.10
CA LEU A 9 -17.14 -0.71 3.22
C LEU A 9 -17.39 0.10 4.49
N PHE A 10 -18.65 0.32 4.85
CA PHE A 10 -19.01 1.03 6.07
C PHE A 10 -18.51 0.29 7.32
N LEU A 11 -18.75 -1.03 7.40
CA LEU A 11 -18.25 -1.86 8.49
C LEU A 11 -16.71 -1.85 8.57
N TYR A 12 -16.03 -1.88 7.43
CA TYR A 12 -14.58 -1.77 7.37
C TYR A 12 -14.09 -0.43 7.95
N PHE A 13 -14.59 0.71 7.47
CA PHE A 13 -14.16 2.03 7.97
C PHE A 13 -14.49 2.22 9.45
N VAL A 14 -15.66 1.78 9.91
CA VAL A 14 -16.03 1.81 11.33
C VAL A 14 -15.12 0.94 12.18
N GLY A 15 -14.77 -0.26 11.70
CA GLY A 15 -13.81 -1.14 12.36
C GLY A 15 -12.44 -0.47 12.52
N MET A 16 -11.92 0.13 11.45
CA MET A 16 -10.63 0.83 11.46
C MET A 16 -10.64 2.04 12.39
N ALA A 17 -11.70 2.87 12.34
CA ALA A 17 -11.87 3.99 13.25
C ALA A 17 -11.99 3.53 14.72
N GLY A 18 -12.68 2.42 14.97
CA GLY A 18 -12.82 1.82 16.29
C GLY A 18 -11.48 1.37 16.87
N ILE A 19 -10.60 0.77 16.06
CA ILE A 19 -9.24 0.40 16.45
C ILE A 19 -8.41 1.65 16.78
N GLY A 20 -8.50 2.69 15.96
CA GLY A 20 -7.81 3.95 16.24
C GLY A 20 -8.25 4.59 17.56
N PHE A 21 -9.56 4.60 17.83
CA PHE A 21 -10.11 5.12 19.08
C PHE A 21 -9.73 4.27 20.30
N TRP A 22 -9.70 2.95 20.16
CA TRP A 22 -9.21 2.05 21.21
C TRP A 22 -7.72 2.25 21.49
N ALA A 23 -6.91 2.38 20.45
CA ALA A 23 -5.46 2.61 20.57
C ALA A 23 -5.15 3.97 21.19
N MET A 24 -5.93 5.01 20.90
CA MET A 24 -5.82 6.33 21.53
C MET A 24 -5.85 6.24 23.06
N ARG A 25 -6.72 5.38 23.63
CA ARG A 25 -6.81 5.20 25.09
C ARG A 25 -5.56 4.58 25.72
N GLN A 26 -4.68 3.98 24.91
CA GLN A 26 -3.43 3.40 25.39
C GLN A 26 -2.25 4.37 25.34
N VAL A 27 -2.37 5.48 24.62
CA VAL A 27 -1.30 6.48 24.51
C VAL A 27 -1.26 7.33 25.78
N LYS A 28 -0.23 7.16 26.61
CA LYS A 28 -0.04 7.93 27.85
C LYS A 28 1.15 8.90 27.81
N GLY A 29 2.01 8.79 26.81
CA GLY A 29 3.18 9.65 26.63
C GLY A 29 3.78 9.58 25.23
N GLN A 30 4.84 10.35 24.98
CA GLN A 30 5.50 10.44 23.67
C GLN A 30 6.12 9.11 23.23
N GLU A 31 6.70 8.34 24.15
CA GLU A 31 7.26 7.02 23.83
C GLU A 31 6.17 6.02 23.42
N ASP A 32 4.99 6.06 24.05
CA ASP A 32 3.85 5.23 23.63
C ASP A 32 3.31 5.67 22.27
N TYR A 33 3.31 6.98 21.99
CA TYR A 33 2.84 7.53 20.73
C TYR A 33 3.74 7.17 19.54
N PHE A 34 5.06 7.32 19.70
CA PHE A 34 6.04 7.12 18.61
C PHE A 34 6.61 5.71 18.55
N MET A 35 6.68 4.98 19.67
CA MET A 35 7.34 3.66 19.75
C MET A 35 6.40 2.55 20.21
N GLY A 36 5.14 2.85 20.58
CA GLY A 36 4.15 1.86 21.03
C GLY A 36 4.61 1.09 22.27
N GLY A 37 5.40 1.73 23.12
CA GLY A 37 6.01 1.12 24.30
C GLY A 37 6.99 -0.02 24.00
N ARG A 38 7.40 -0.21 22.74
CA ARG A 38 8.27 -1.30 22.26
C ARG A 38 7.75 -2.72 22.58
N LYS A 39 6.43 -2.88 22.70
CA LYS A 39 5.79 -4.15 23.14
C LYS A 39 5.41 -5.10 22.01
N PHE A 40 5.52 -4.66 20.75
CA PHE A 40 5.04 -5.45 19.62
C PHE A 40 5.90 -6.69 19.36
N GLY A 41 5.26 -7.85 19.22
CA GLY A 41 5.92 -9.09 18.83
C GLY A 41 6.41 -9.07 17.38
N LYS A 42 7.31 -9.99 17.03
CA LYS A 42 7.93 -10.06 15.69
C LYS A 42 6.88 -10.16 14.57
N LEU A 43 5.86 -11.00 14.74
CA LEU A 43 4.81 -11.22 13.74
C LEU A 43 4.04 -9.93 13.45
N MET A 44 3.64 -9.21 14.48
CA MET A 44 2.93 -7.93 14.33
C MET A 44 3.79 -6.87 13.64
N GLN A 45 5.09 -6.81 13.96
CA GLN A 45 6.02 -5.91 13.27
C GLN A 45 6.20 -6.27 11.79
N THR A 46 6.26 -7.56 11.45
CA THR A 46 6.39 -8.01 10.05
C THR A 46 5.17 -7.62 9.22
N PHE A 47 3.96 -7.88 9.73
CA PHE A 47 2.74 -7.53 9.03
C PHE A 47 2.49 -6.01 8.98
N ALA A 48 2.82 -5.27 10.05
CA ALA A 48 2.76 -3.82 10.03
C ALA A 48 3.73 -3.23 9.01
N ALA A 49 4.97 -3.73 8.94
CA ALA A 49 5.93 -3.32 7.92
C ALA A 49 5.46 -3.68 6.50
N PHE A 50 4.81 -4.84 6.32
CA PHE A 50 4.23 -5.23 5.03
C PHE A 50 3.06 -4.32 4.63
N GLY A 51 2.14 -4.02 5.56
CA GLY A 51 1.01 -3.12 5.34
C GLY A 51 1.47 -1.69 5.03
N ALA A 52 2.40 -1.15 5.82
CA ALA A 52 2.99 0.17 5.58
C ALA A 52 3.80 0.24 4.28
N GLY A 53 4.44 -0.87 3.90
CA GLY A 53 5.22 -0.98 2.66
C GLY A 53 4.39 -1.19 1.40
N THR A 54 3.10 -1.51 1.53
CA THR A 54 2.18 -1.75 0.40
C THR A 54 1.13 -0.64 0.37
N GLY A 55 1.43 0.44 -0.36
CA GLY A 55 0.55 1.59 -0.51
C GLY A 55 -0.63 1.32 -1.45
N SER A 56 -1.67 2.15 -1.36
CA SER A 56 -2.83 2.12 -2.27
C SER A 56 -2.46 2.32 -3.74
N ALA A 57 -1.32 2.96 -4.01
CA ALA A 57 -0.81 3.20 -5.35
C ALA A 57 -0.13 1.97 -5.96
N ASP A 58 0.39 1.03 -5.16
CA ASP A 58 1.21 -0.07 -5.66
C ASP A 58 0.41 -1.01 -6.56
N PRO A 59 -0.78 -1.52 -6.18
CA PRO A 59 -1.56 -2.38 -7.07
C PRO A 59 -1.91 -1.71 -8.40
N VAL A 60 -2.19 -0.40 -8.38
CA VAL A 60 -2.51 0.39 -9.59
C VAL A 60 -1.29 0.50 -10.50
N ASN A 61 -0.12 0.80 -9.93
CA ASN A 61 1.14 0.90 -10.66
C ASN A 61 1.58 -0.44 -11.22
N THR A 62 1.47 -1.53 -10.44
CA THR A 62 1.77 -2.88 -10.91
C THR A 62 0.83 -3.31 -12.01
N ALA A 63 -0.49 -3.11 -11.85
CA ALA A 63 -1.46 -3.45 -12.88
C ALA A 63 -1.19 -2.69 -14.19
N ARG A 64 -0.87 -1.39 -14.11
CA ARG A 64 -0.46 -0.59 -15.27
C ARG A 64 0.84 -1.12 -15.89
N GLY A 65 1.84 -1.42 -15.07
CA GLY A 65 3.14 -1.93 -15.51
C GLY A 65 3.01 -3.27 -16.21
N THR A 66 2.22 -4.18 -15.66
CA THR A 66 1.93 -5.49 -16.26
C THR A 66 1.09 -5.37 -17.53
N PHE A 67 0.16 -4.42 -17.58
CA PHE A 67 -0.62 -4.16 -18.80
C PHE A 67 0.27 -3.63 -19.94
N ALA A 68 1.25 -2.78 -19.64
CA ALA A 68 2.14 -2.22 -20.65
C ALA A 68 3.29 -3.18 -21.06
N ASN A 69 3.87 -3.89 -20.09
CA ASN A 69 5.11 -4.66 -20.27
C ASN A 69 4.96 -6.17 -20.11
N GLY A 70 3.73 -6.68 -19.98
CA GLY A 70 3.48 -8.09 -19.69
C GLY A 70 4.01 -8.51 -18.32
N MET A 71 4.44 -9.75 -18.19
CA MET A 71 4.91 -10.36 -16.94
C MET A 71 6.13 -9.65 -16.36
N SER A 72 6.98 -9.05 -17.19
CA SER A 72 8.11 -8.24 -16.74
C SER A 72 7.71 -7.03 -15.88
N GLY A 73 6.46 -6.54 -15.99
CA GLY A 73 5.91 -5.49 -15.15
C GLY A 73 5.90 -5.82 -13.64
N MET A 74 5.94 -7.11 -13.29
CA MET A 74 6.05 -7.59 -11.89
C MET A 74 7.33 -7.08 -11.19
N TRP A 75 8.40 -6.81 -11.94
CA TRP A 75 9.64 -6.23 -11.39
C TRP A 75 9.44 -4.85 -10.76
N GLY A 76 8.39 -4.12 -11.17
CA GLY A 76 7.99 -2.86 -10.56
C GLY A 76 7.65 -2.99 -9.07
N VAL A 77 7.40 -4.20 -8.55
CA VAL A 77 7.22 -4.47 -7.11
C VAL A 77 8.30 -5.39 -6.56
N MET A 78 8.76 -6.37 -7.35
CA MET A 78 9.76 -7.34 -6.87
C MET A 78 11.12 -6.71 -6.53
N TYR A 79 11.41 -5.48 -6.96
CA TYR A 79 12.64 -4.79 -6.52
C TYR A 79 12.75 -4.67 -4.99
N TRP A 80 11.61 -4.62 -4.28
CA TRP A 80 11.57 -4.62 -2.82
C TRP A 80 12.22 -5.87 -2.20
N LEU A 81 12.26 -7.00 -2.92
CA LEU A 81 12.97 -8.20 -2.49
C LEU A 81 14.46 -7.93 -2.27
N PHE A 82 15.07 -7.08 -3.10
CA PHE A 82 16.49 -6.71 -2.98
C PHE A 82 16.74 -5.60 -1.94
N VAL A 83 15.73 -4.79 -1.65
CA VAL A 83 15.80 -3.75 -0.60
C VAL A 83 15.65 -4.36 0.80
N THR A 84 14.86 -5.43 0.94
CA THR A 84 14.53 -6.04 2.24
C THR A 84 15.76 -6.45 3.07
N PRO A 85 16.83 -7.06 2.51
CA PRO A 85 18.06 -7.35 3.26
C PRO A 85 18.72 -6.11 3.88
N ILE A 86 18.64 -4.95 3.21
CA ILE A 86 19.19 -3.69 3.72
C ILE A 86 18.45 -3.27 4.99
N TYR A 87 17.14 -3.49 5.06
CA TYR A 87 16.36 -3.21 6.28
C TYR A 87 16.76 -4.08 7.46
N TRP A 88 17.13 -5.35 7.24
CA TRP A 88 17.58 -6.21 8.33
C TRP A 88 18.91 -5.74 8.92
N ILE A 89 19.81 -5.27 8.06
CA ILE A 89 21.11 -4.72 8.48
C ILE A 89 20.90 -3.38 9.20
N SER A 90 20.16 -2.45 8.61
CA SER A 90 19.94 -1.11 9.19
C SER A 90 19.11 -1.16 10.48
N ALA A 91 18.20 -2.13 10.64
CA ALA A 91 17.45 -2.34 11.87
C ALA A 91 18.33 -2.63 13.09
N VAL A 92 19.54 -3.16 12.91
CA VAL A 92 20.50 -3.31 14.03
C VAL A 92 20.96 -1.94 14.52
N TRP A 93 21.24 -1.00 13.61
CA TRP A 93 21.67 0.34 13.97
C TRP A 93 20.52 1.14 14.59
N TYR A 94 19.32 1.09 14.01
CA TYR A 94 18.15 1.77 14.58
C TYR A 94 17.86 1.35 16.03
N ARG A 95 18.02 0.07 16.35
CA ARG A 95 17.86 -0.42 17.73
C ARG A 95 18.94 0.06 18.70
N ARG A 96 20.14 0.38 18.20
CA ARG A 96 21.27 0.87 19.02
C ARG A 96 21.24 2.38 19.23
N MET A 97 20.77 3.15 18.24
CA MET A 97 20.78 4.61 18.29
C MET A 97 19.83 5.19 19.36
N ARG A 98 18.74 4.48 19.70
CA ARG A 98 17.75 4.89 20.72
C ARG A 98 17.12 6.29 20.52
N CYS A 99 17.38 6.96 19.40
CA CYS A 99 16.71 8.19 19.00
C CYS A 99 15.22 7.93 18.73
N LEU A 100 14.37 8.93 18.99
CA LEU A 100 12.93 8.87 18.69
C LEU A 100 12.67 9.11 17.21
N THR A 101 13.38 10.08 16.61
CA THR A 101 13.27 10.41 15.19
C THR A 101 14.63 10.34 14.49
N LEU A 102 14.61 10.23 13.17
CA LEU A 102 15.83 10.32 12.36
C LEU A 102 16.44 11.75 12.41
N GLY A 103 15.63 12.78 12.61
CA GLY A 103 16.11 14.16 12.80
C GLY A 103 16.92 14.34 14.10
N ASP A 104 16.52 13.64 15.17
CA ASP A 104 17.29 13.61 16.43
C ASP A 104 18.66 12.95 16.20
N TRP A 105 18.69 11.87 15.42
CA TRP A 105 19.94 11.23 15.05
C TRP A 105 20.86 12.15 14.25
N PHE A 106 20.34 12.91 13.28
CA PHE A 106 21.14 13.91 12.57
C PHE A 106 21.68 15.00 13.50
N THR A 107 20.88 15.41 14.48
CA THR A 107 21.30 16.39 15.48
C THR A 107 22.42 15.85 16.36
N GLU A 108 22.31 14.60 16.81
CA GLU A 108 23.30 13.94 17.69
C GLU A 108 24.58 13.58 16.93
N ARG A 109 24.46 13.08 15.69
CA ARG A 109 25.59 12.63 14.86
C ARG A 109 26.46 13.77 14.35
N TYR A 110 25.86 14.90 14.03
CA TYR A 110 26.53 16.09 13.48
C TYR A 110 26.62 17.24 14.49
N GLU A 111 26.16 17.03 15.72
CA GLU A 111 26.11 18.03 16.81
C GLU A 111 25.46 19.35 16.40
N SER A 112 24.52 19.29 15.44
CA SER A 112 23.95 20.46 14.80
C SER A 112 22.43 20.39 14.73
N LYS A 113 21.78 21.31 15.46
CA LYS A 113 20.31 21.44 15.44
C LYS A 113 19.77 21.84 14.07
N SER A 114 20.53 22.62 13.29
CA SER A 114 20.10 23.04 11.95
C SER A 114 20.00 21.85 10.98
N MET A 115 20.87 20.85 11.12
CA MET A 115 20.81 19.62 10.32
C MET A 115 19.58 18.78 10.65
N GLY A 116 19.23 18.65 11.94
CA GLY A 116 18.00 17.97 12.35
C GLY A 116 16.74 18.66 11.84
N VAL A 117 16.70 20.00 11.90
CA VAL A 117 15.57 20.79 11.38
C VAL A 117 15.46 20.67 9.86
N ALA A 118 16.58 20.74 9.13
CA ALA A 118 16.59 20.55 7.68
C ALA A 118 16.05 19.17 7.28
N TYR A 119 16.43 18.12 8.02
CA TYR A 119 15.90 16.77 7.81
C TYR A 119 14.39 16.70 8.09
N ALA A 120 13.92 17.31 9.17
CA ALA A 120 12.49 17.33 9.51
C ALA A 120 11.66 18.05 8.44
N ILE A 121 12.13 19.20 7.93
CA ILE A 121 11.47 19.95 6.85
C ILE A 121 11.42 19.09 5.57
N PHE A 122 12.54 18.47 5.20
CA PHE A 122 12.59 17.58 4.05
C PHE A 122 11.62 16.40 4.21
N GLY A 123 11.59 15.76 5.39
CA GLY A 123 10.68 14.66 5.69
C GLY A 123 9.21 15.07 5.58
N CYS A 124 8.83 16.23 6.13
CA CYS A 124 7.47 16.77 6.01
C CYS A 124 7.08 16.98 4.54
N PHE A 125 7.96 17.60 3.75
CA PHE A 125 7.70 17.83 2.32
C PHE A 125 7.58 16.51 1.55
N TYR A 126 8.49 15.57 1.80
CA TYR A 126 8.47 14.24 1.18
C TYR A 126 7.16 13.50 1.48
N TYR A 127 6.75 13.42 2.76
CA TYR A 127 5.52 12.74 3.15
C TYR A 127 4.26 13.48 2.68
N MET A 128 4.31 14.80 2.50
CA MET A 128 3.21 15.55 1.88
C MET A 128 3.01 15.14 0.42
N VAL A 129 4.09 15.06 -0.37
CA VAL A 129 4.03 14.60 -1.77
C VAL A 129 3.63 13.14 -1.85
N TYR A 130 4.22 12.30 -1.00
CA TYR A 130 3.91 10.87 -0.96
C TYR A 130 2.46 10.60 -0.55
N GLY A 131 1.95 11.31 0.46
CA GLY A 131 0.55 11.27 0.87
C GLY A 131 -0.40 11.70 -0.25
N ALA A 132 -0.07 12.77 -0.99
CA ALA A 132 -0.86 13.20 -2.13
C ALA A 132 -0.96 12.12 -3.23
N MET A 133 0.13 11.39 -3.48
CA MET A 133 0.15 10.25 -4.41
C MET A 133 -0.81 9.13 -3.95
N LEU A 134 -0.80 8.77 -2.66
CA LEU A 134 -1.68 7.75 -2.10
C LEU A 134 -3.17 8.13 -2.21
N PHE A 135 -3.51 9.39 -1.91
CA PHE A 135 -4.88 9.90 -2.04
C PHE A 135 -5.36 9.96 -3.48
N THR A 136 -4.49 10.33 -4.42
CA THR A 136 -4.81 10.34 -5.85
C THR A 136 -5.10 8.93 -6.37
N ALA A 137 -4.34 7.92 -5.91
CA ALA A 137 -4.58 6.53 -6.27
C ALA A 137 -5.96 6.04 -5.79
N ILE A 138 -6.36 6.41 -4.57
CA ILE A 138 -7.69 6.10 -4.04
C ILE A 138 -8.78 6.70 -4.93
N GLY A 139 -8.66 7.96 -5.32
CA GLY A 139 -9.60 8.62 -6.23
C GLY A 139 -9.74 7.86 -7.57
N LYS A 140 -8.62 7.55 -8.22
CA LYS A 140 -8.61 6.86 -9.52
C LYS A 140 -9.26 5.47 -9.49
N VAL A 141 -9.18 4.75 -8.37
CA VAL A 141 -9.81 3.44 -8.22
C VAL A 141 -11.29 3.56 -7.84
N ALA A 142 -11.65 4.55 -7.02
CA ALA A 142 -13.00 4.67 -6.49
C ALA A 142 -14.00 5.36 -7.45
N VAL A 143 -13.54 6.32 -8.27
CA VAL A 143 -14.41 7.04 -9.22
C VAL A 143 -15.10 6.10 -10.23
N PRO A 144 -14.39 5.16 -10.88
CA PRO A 144 -15.03 4.20 -11.78
C PRO A 144 -16.05 3.28 -11.09
N LEU A 145 -15.92 3.05 -9.79
CA LEU A 145 -16.79 2.15 -9.02
C LEU A 145 -18.07 2.82 -8.55
N MET A 146 -18.00 4.10 -8.17
CA MET A 146 -19.13 4.85 -7.61
C MET A 146 -19.83 5.77 -8.63
N GLY A 147 -19.20 6.03 -9.76
CA GLY A 147 -19.70 6.94 -10.79
C GLY A 147 -19.00 8.31 -10.75
N PRO A 148 -19.17 9.13 -11.81
CA PRO A 148 -18.47 10.40 -11.97
C PRO A 148 -18.94 11.47 -10.99
N GLU A 149 -20.18 11.37 -10.51
CA GLU A 149 -20.80 12.35 -9.63
C GLU A 149 -21.37 11.70 -8.36
N LEU A 150 -21.06 12.31 -7.23
CA LEU A 150 -21.57 11.97 -5.91
C LEU A 150 -22.15 13.25 -5.30
N PHE A 151 -23.43 13.24 -4.94
CA PHE A 151 -24.14 14.40 -4.40
C PHE A 151 -24.08 15.66 -5.30
N GLY A 152 -24.03 15.48 -6.63
CA GLY A 152 -23.98 16.59 -7.59
C GLY A 152 -22.62 17.29 -7.71
N MET A 153 -21.57 16.70 -7.13
CA MET A 153 -20.17 17.14 -7.28
C MET A 153 -19.33 15.99 -7.86
N GLN A 154 -18.18 16.31 -8.46
CA GLN A 154 -17.27 15.25 -8.93
C GLN A 154 -16.83 14.39 -7.75
N THR A 155 -16.91 13.08 -7.92
CA THR A 155 -16.66 12.08 -6.87
C THR A 155 -15.30 12.27 -6.18
N GLU A 156 -14.28 12.72 -6.89
CA GLU A 156 -12.94 12.98 -6.34
C GLU A 156 -12.95 14.05 -5.24
N TYR A 157 -13.71 15.14 -5.43
CA TYR A 157 -13.77 16.25 -4.47
C TYR A 157 -14.54 15.92 -3.19
N VAL A 158 -15.37 14.89 -3.21
CA VAL A 158 -16.12 14.46 -2.02
C VAL A 158 -15.36 13.34 -1.31
N LEU A 159 -14.91 12.33 -2.07
CA LEU A 159 -14.34 11.12 -1.50
C LEU A 159 -12.94 11.33 -0.93
N VAL A 160 -12.06 12.03 -1.65
CA VAL A 160 -10.66 12.18 -1.23
C VAL A 160 -10.58 12.94 0.10
N PRO A 161 -11.25 14.09 0.29
CA PRO A 161 -11.26 14.78 1.59
C PRO A 161 -11.91 13.95 2.71
N LEU A 162 -12.99 13.22 2.41
CA LEU A 162 -13.66 12.37 3.40
C LEU A 162 -12.72 11.28 3.93
N VAL A 163 -12.05 10.56 3.02
CA VAL A 163 -11.08 9.52 3.38
C VAL A 163 -9.89 10.15 4.11
N ALA A 164 -9.39 11.30 3.65
CA ALA A 164 -8.30 12.01 4.31
C ALA A 164 -8.64 12.38 5.75
N VAL A 165 -9.83 12.95 6.00
CA VAL A 165 -10.28 13.29 7.35
C VAL A 165 -10.35 12.05 8.24
N ILE A 166 -10.96 10.95 7.76
CA ILE A 166 -11.08 9.71 8.53
C ILE A 166 -9.68 9.16 8.89
N VAL A 167 -8.80 9.05 7.89
CA VAL A 167 -7.44 8.51 8.04
C VAL A 167 -6.58 9.37 8.96
N THR A 168 -6.61 10.69 8.77
CA THR A 168 -5.88 11.60 9.65
C THR A 168 -6.42 11.56 11.07
N PHE A 169 -7.75 11.48 11.26
CA PHE A 169 -8.34 11.47 12.59
C PHE A 169 -7.94 10.22 13.37
N TYR A 170 -8.13 9.02 12.81
CA TYR A 170 -7.74 7.80 13.53
C TYR A 170 -6.22 7.64 13.65
N GLY A 171 -5.45 8.12 12.67
CA GLY A 171 -3.99 8.04 12.66
C GLY A 171 -3.32 8.95 13.69
N VAL A 172 -3.70 10.24 13.71
CA VAL A 172 -3.17 11.22 14.66
C VAL A 172 -3.56 10.88 16.10
N LEU A 173 -4.75 10.34 16.32
CA LEU A 173 -5.22 10.05 17.67
C LEU A 173 -4.64 8.74 18.23
N GLY A 174 -4.38 7.76 17.37
CA GLY A 174 -3.95 6.42 17.79
C GLY A 174 -2.44 6.18 17.79
N GLY A 175 -1.66 7.09 17.20
CA GLY A 175 -0.20 6.97 17.10
C GLY A 175 0.27 5.70 16.40
N ILE A 176 1.51 5.27 16.68
CA ILE A 176 2.09 4.07 16.04
C ILE A 176 1.34 2.77 16.41
N THR A 177 0.67 2.74 17.56
CA THR A 177 -0.11 1.57 17.97
C THR A 177 -1.32 1.36 17.08
N ALA A 178 -2.07 2.42 16.77
CA ALA A 178 -3.16 2.33 15.80
C ALA A 178 -2.62 1.93 14.43
N ALA A 179 -1.56 2.60 13.96
CA ALA A 179 -0.93 2.30 12.67
C ALA A 179 -0.59 0.81 12.54
N TYR A 180 0.07 0.21 13.53
CA TYR A 180 0.46 -1.20 13.46
C TYR A 180 -0.74 -2.15 13.40
N TRP A 181 -1.80 -1.87 14.16
CA TRP A 181 -3.01 -2.69 14.12
C TRP A 181 -3.79 -2.51 12.81
N THR A 182 -3.87 -1.29 12.29
CA THR A 182 -4.52 -1.03 11.01
C THR A 182 -3.74 -1.66 9.86
N ASP A 183 -2.41 -1.55 9.88
CA ASP A 183 -1.53 -2.11 8.85
C ASP A 183 -1.54 -3.64 8.86
N LEU A 184 -1.65 -4.26 10.04
CA LEU A 184 -1.83 -5.72 10.16
C LEU A 184 -3.11 -6.18 9.46
N ILE A 185 -4.24 -5.54 9.75
CA ILE A 185 -5.54 -5.90 9.15
C ILE A 185 -5.52 -5.64 7.65
N GLN A 186 -5.02 -4.47 7.24
CA GLN A 186 -4.90 -4.09 5.84
C GLN A 186 -3.98 -5.04 5.08
N GLY A 187 -2.83 -5.40 5.64
CA GLY A 187 -1.90 -6.36 5.05
C GLY A 187 -2.54 -7.74 4.84
N ILE A 188 -3.29 -8.24 5.84
CA ILE A 188 -4.05 -9.49 5.71
C ILE A 188 -5.13 -9.37 4.62
N CYS A 189 -5.89 -8.27 4.61
CA CYS A 189 -6.90 -8.02 3.58
C CYS A 189 -6.29 -7.98 2.17
N ILE A 190 -5.14 -7.31 1.99
CA ILE A 190 -4.43 -7.25 0.71
C ILE A 190 -4.06 -8.67 0.26
N ILE A 191 -3.43 -9.48 1.12
CA ILE A 191 -3.04 -10.85 0.78
C ILE A 191 -4.25 -11.69 0.37
N LEU A 192 -5.32 -11.65 1.17
CA LEU A 192 -6.54 -12.40 0.89
C LEU A 192 -7.22 -11.96 -0.41
N LEU A 193 -7.35 -10.64 -0.62
CA LEU A 193 -7.95 -10.08 -1.83
C LEU A 193 -7.10 -10.38 -3.07
N SER A 194 -5.77 -10.35 -2.96
CA SER A 194 -4.86 -10.72 -4.05
C SER A 194 -5.01 -12.19 -4.44
N ILE A 195 -5.09 -13.11 -3.48
CA ILE A 195 -5.31 -14.54 -3.77
C ILE A 195 -6.69 -14.76 -4.38
N LEU A 196 -7.72 -14.09 -3.84
CA LEU A 196 -9.08 -14.17 -4.34
C LEU A 196 -9.18 -13.65 -5.80
N LEU A 197 -8.45 -12.60 -6.14
CA LEU A 197 -8.47 -11.98 -7.47
C LEU A 197 -8.02 -12.94 -8.59
N ILE A 198 -7.14 -13.90 -8.32
CA ILE A 198 -6.60 -14.83 -9.32
C ILE A 198 -7.72 -15.64 -10.01
N PRO A 199 -8.54 -16.45 -9.31
CA PRO A 199 -9.60 -17.22 -9.95
C PRO A 199 -10.67 -16.33 -10.60
N PHE A 200 -10.99 -15.16 -10.03
CA PHE A 200 -11.94 -14.23 -10.65
C PHE A 200 -11.41 -13.63 -11.95
N GLY A 201 -10.14 -13.24 -11.98
CA GLY A 201 -9.47 -12.71 -13.16
C GLY A 201 -9.39 -13.74 -14.28
N LEU A 202 -8.98 -14.98 -13.95
CA LEU A 202 -8.92 -16.06 -14.93
C LEU A 202 -10.31 -16.43 -15.47
N ASN A 203 -11.33 -16.48 -14.61
CA ASN A 203 -12.71 -16.70 -15.04
C ASN A 203 -13.21 -15.58 -15.97
N ALA A 204 -12.84 -14.32 -15.70
CA ALA A 204 -13.18 -13.20 -16.58
C ALA A 204 -12.52 -13.32 -17.97
N VAL A 205 -11.28 -13.83 -18.05
CA VAL A 205 -10.61 -14.15 -19.32
C VAL A 205 -11.37 -15.26 -20.06
N VAL A 206 -11.68 -16.36 -19.38
CA VAL A 206 -12.41 -17.51 -19.96
C VAL A 206 -13.79 -17.09 -20.47
N LYS A 207 -14.54 -16.28 -19.71
CA LYS A 207 -15.84 -15.77 -20.16
C LYS A 207 -15.76 -14.93 -21.43
N LYS A 208 -14.63 -14.27 -21.66
CA LYS A 208 -14.45 -13.36 -22.79
C LYS A 208 -13.85 -14.04 -24.03
N PHE A 209 -12.95 -15.01 -23.83
CA PHE A 209 -12.15 -15.60 -24.91
C PHE A 209 -12.13 -17.15 -24.92
N GLY A 210 -12.73 -17.79 -23.92
CA GLY A 210 -12.77 -19.25 -23.78
C GLY A 210 -13.90 -19.91 -24.58
N VAL A 211 -13.93 -21.23 -24.53
CA VAL A 211 -14.90 -22.10 -25.20
C VAL A 211 -15.93 -22.62 -24.20
N THR A 212 -17.14 -22.92 -24.66
CA THR A 212 -18.21 -23.50 -23.82
C THR A 212 -17.74 -24.80 -23.15
N GLY A 213 -17.56 -24.77 -21.82
CA GLY A 213 -17.05 -25.90 -21.03
C GLY A 213 -15.76 -25.59 -20.28
N ASP A 214 -15.06 -24.50 -20.64
CA ASP A 214 -13.85 -24.06 -19.95
C ASP A 214 -14.17 -23.59 -18.52
N THR A 215 -13.30 -23.97 -17.59
CA THR A 215 -13.32 -23.54 -16.19
C THR A 215 -12.26 -22.48 -15.93
N TRP A 216 -12.28 -21.84 -14.75
CA TRP A 216 -11.34 -20.77 -14.42
C TRP A 216 -9.87 -21.20 -14.52
N THR A 217 -9.54 -22.48 -14.33
CA THR A 217 -8.17 -23.01 -14.49
C THR A 217 -7.68 -22.98 -15.94
N ASP A 218 -8.61 -23.06 -16.90
CA ASP A 218 -8.30 -22.96 -18.34
C ASP A 218 -7.96 -21.53 -18.76
N GLY A 219 -8.19 -20.55 -17.87
CA GLY A 219 -7.84 -19.15 -18.12
C GLY A 219 -6.37 -18.93 -18.43
N PHE A 220 -5.46 -19.75 -17.87
CA PHE A 220 -4.05 -19.70 -18.22
C PHE A 220 -3.80 -20.14 -19.67
N ARG A 221 -4.46 -21.21 -20.14
CA ARG A 221 -4.37 -21.69 -21.52
C ARG A 221 -4.89 -20.60 -22.47
N VAL A 222 -6.08 -20.09 -22.20
CA VAL A 222 -6.72 -19.02 -23.00
C VAL A 222 -5.84 -17.77 -23.06
N MET A 223 -5.19 -17.39 -21.96
CA MET A 223 -4.22 -16.28 -21.96
C MET A 223 -3.04 -16.52 -22.91
N HIS A 224 -2.46 -17.73 -22.92
CA HIS A 224 -1.33 -18.05 -23.80
C HIS A 224 -1.72 -18.13 -25.27
N GLU A 225 -2.98 -18.48 -25.56
CA GLU A 225 -3.51 -18.46 -26.93
C GLU A 225 -3.75 -17.04 -27.45
N GLN A 226 -4.11 -16.10 -26.57
CA GLN A 226 -4.47 -14.73 -26.94
C GLN A 226 -3.30 -13.75 -26.93
N LEU A 227 -2.24 -14.01 -26.16
CA LEU A 227 -1.12 -13.09 -25.98
C LEU A 227 0.18 -13.61 -26.62
N PRO A 228 1.02 -12.73 -27.19
CA PRO A 228 2.34 -13.10 -27.67
C PRO A 228 3.20 -13.71 -26.57
N ALA A 229 4.07 -14.66 -26.92
CA ALA A 229 5.01 -15.28 -25.99
C ALA A 229 5.89 -14.26 -25.25
N SER A 230 6.25 -13.14 -25.89
CA SER A 230 7.02 -12.05 -25.28
C SER A 230 6.34 -11.38 -24.08
N THR A 231 5.01 -11.52 -23.96
CA THR A 231 4.25 -11.00 -22.81
C THR A 231 4.48 -11.82 -21.55
N PHE A 232 4.97 -13.06 -21.68
CA PHE A 232 5.25 -13.97 -20.56
C PHE A 232 6.73 -13.98 -20.19
N GLU A 233 7.57 -13.22 -20.90
CA GLU A 233 8.98 -13.07 -20.55
C GLU A 233 9.12 -12.25 -19.27
N ILE A 234 9.79 -12.86 -18.29
CA ILE A 234 10.03 -12.23 -16.98
C ILE A 234 11.15 -11.19 -17.10
N VAL A 235 12.14 -11.41 -17.97
CA VAL A 235 13.31 -10.52 -18.15
C VAL A 235 13.44 -10.17 -19.63
N GLY A 236 13.53 -8.87 -19.94
CA GLY A 236 13.82 -8.42 -21.30
C GLY A 236 12.65 -8.41 -22.29
N GLY A 237 11.40 -8.45 -21.80
CA GLY A 237 10.21 -8.44 -22.66
C GLY A 237 10.24 -7.31 -23.68
N SER A 238 9.65 -7.52 -24.85
CA SER A 238 9.77 -6.64 -26.04
C SER A 238 9.35 -5.17 -25.85
N ALA A 239 8.66 -4.84 -24.75
CA ALA A 239 8.32 -3.46 -24.36
C ALA A 239 9.27 -2.85 -23.30
N ALA A 240 10.14 -3.65 -22.68
CA ALA A 240 11.14 -3.24 -21.70
C ALA A 240 12.37 -2.53 -22.32
N SER A 241 12.33 -2.20 -23.61
CA SER A 241 13.45 -1.60 -24.35
C SER A 241 13.76 -0.16 -23.95
N GLU A 242 13.19 0.40 -22.88
CA GLU A 242 13.58 1.73 -22.40
C GLU A 242 14.92 1.70 -21.62
N PHE A 243 15.39 0.53 -21.17
CA PHE A 243 16.74 0.37 -20.63
C PHE A 243 17.36 -0.95 -21.07
N PRO A 244 17.85 -1.06 -22.31
CA PRO A 244 18.67 -2.19 -22.68
C PRO A 244 20.00 -2.09 -21.93
N LEU A 245 20.26 -3.07 -21.05
CA LEU A 245 21.61 -3.35 -20.59
C LEU A 245 22.38 -3.93 -21.79
N TYR A 246 22.98 -3.05 -22.58
CA TYR A 246 24.13 -3.36 -23.42
C TYR A 246 25.40 -2.92 -22.68
#